data_AF-A0A2H0G6Q7-F1
#
_entry.id   AF-A0A2H0G6Q7-F1
#
_cell.length_a   1.000
_cell.length_b   1.000
_cell.length_c   1.000
_cell.angle_alpha   90.00
_cell.angle_beta   90.00
_cell.angle_gamma   90.00
#
_symmetry.space_group_name_H-M   'P 1'
#
loop_
_entity.id
_entity.type
_entity.pdbx_description
1 polymer ?
#
loop_
_entity_poly.entity_id
_entity_poly.type
_entity_poly.pdbx_seq_one_letter_code
_entity_poly.pdbx_strand_id
1 'polypeptide(L)'
;MIQQERAMTTTRQEQLFNELKMALAVTRQEDLNAWGKRSAAQLPKIASRRIRNLGALLSILASFTGKELLNSIRAMGEGRLGKHFGNRTAAAIDGSIDIANRVKSTVSAIADTLYSDPKSNASGVLALAMGFLAGSGGLDANGGIPDSDLALGIGWHRSPFTHSIIAGTVVEGAILALADLTGVIHDKLPPRHDPFWDKLLAAKDSIAIRLAQGASAGIAYHLGVDATLQPGVYHDLPVSMPLEAHQTLFAMNAVAEGIDVAHKKTGSFRKSCCRLIRRITLWGFQAYR
;
A
#
# COMPACT_ATOMS: atom_id res chain seq x y z
N MET A 1 15.53 -60.80 -3.92
CA MET A 1 14.60 -59.88 -4.63
C MET A 1 14.74 -58.52 -3.96
N ILE A 2 15.41 -57.60 -4.64
CA ILE A 2 15.81 -56.29 -4.13
C ILE A 2 14.56 -55.42 -4.06
N GLN A 3 14.12 -55.05 -2.85
CA GLN A 3 13.20 -53.93 -2.69
C GLN A 3 13.98 -52.66 -3.03
N GLN A 4 13.81 -52.18 -4.27
CA GLN A 4 14.07 -50.78 -4.60
C GLN A 4 13.13 -49.94 -3.74
N GLU A 5 13.64 -49.40 -2.63
CA GLU A 5 13.13 -48.16 -2.06
C GLU A 5 13.17 -47.12 -3.19
N ARG A 6 12.02 -46.90 -3.83
CA ARG A 6 11.79 -45.67 -4.58
C ARG A 6 11.90 -44.54 -3.57
N ALA A 7 13.09 -43.94 -3.45
CA ALA A 7 13.23 -42.62 -2.90
C ALA A 7 12.27 -41.71 -3.67
N MET A 8 11.14 -41.35 -3.06
CA MET A 8 10.25 -40.34 -3.61
C MET A 8 11.07 -39.06 -3.70
N THR A 9 11.45 -38.68 -4.91
CA THR A 9 12.01 -37.37 -5.18
C THR A 9 10.96 -36.35 -4.78
N THR A 10 11.21 -35.66 -3.67
CA THR A 10 10.38 -34.54 -3.23
C THR A 10 10.34 -33.52 -4.36
N THR A 11 9.14 -33.05 -4.70
CA THR A 11 9.02 -32.00 -5.71
C THR A 11 9.68 -30.72 -5.19
N ARG A 12 10.15 -29.87 -6.11
CA ARG A 12 10.72 -28.57 -5.73
C ARG A 12 9.75 -27.72 -4.88
N GLN A 13 8.44 -27.83 -5.15
CA GLN A 13 7.39 -27.14 -4.39
C GLN A 13 7.31 -27.64 -2.94
N GLU A 14 7.30 -28.97 -2.75
CA GLU A 14 7.34 -29.57 -1.41
C GLU A 14 8.62 -29.23 -0.67
N GLN A 15 9.76 -29.20 -1.37
CA GLN A 15 11.02 -28.75 -0.79
C GLN A 15 10.92 -27.32 -0.26
N LEU A 16 10.46 -26.37 -1.08
CA LEU A 16 10.27 -24.98 -0.68
C LEU A 16 9.32 -24.86 0.53
N PHE A 17 8.20 -25.59 0.51
CA PHE A 17 7.25 -25.58 1.61
C PHE A 17 7.85 -26.13 2.91
N ASN A 18 8.62 -27.21 2.83
CA ASN A 18 9.30 -27.81 3.97
C ASN A 18 10.39 -26.90 4.54
N GLU A 19 11.16 -26.24 3.68
CA GLU A 19 12.17 -25.24 4.08
C GLU A 19 11.53 -24.06 4.81
N LEU A 20 10.42 -23.53 4.28
CA LEU A 20 9.66 -22.47 4.94
C LEU A 20 9.11 -22.91 6.29
N LYS A 21 8.51 -24.11 6.36
CA LYS A 21 7.96 -24.67 7.60
C LYS A 21 9.05 -24.85 8.66
N MET A 22 10.22 -25.35 8.28
CA MET A 22 11.36 -25.50 9.17
C MET A 22 11.83 -24.13 9.67
N ALA A 23 12.03 -23.16 8.77
CA ALA A 23 12.47 -21.82 9.12
C ALA A 23 11.49 -21.13 10.09
N LEU A 24 10.19 -21.26 9.86
CA LEU A 24 9.15 -20.76 10.76
C LEU A 24 9.20 -21.45 12.13
N ALA A 25 9.36 -22.78 12.17
CA ALA A 25 9.40 -23.55 13.41
C ALA A 25 10.60 -23.18 14.31
N VAL A 26 11.72 -22.77 13.73
CA VAL A 26 12.92 -22.36 14.47
C VAL A 26 13.03 -20.84 14.65
N THR A 27 12.10 -20.06 14.10
CA THR A 27 12.03 -18.62 14.32
C THR A 27 11.58 -18.35 15.75
N ARG A 28 12.41 -17.68 16.53
CA ARG A 28 12.14 -17.46 17.96
C ARG A 28 11.08 -16.37 18.15
N GLN A 29 10.34 -16.45 19.25
CA GLN A 29 9.38 -15.41 19.65
C GLN A 29 10.04 -14.02 19.75
N GLU A 30 11.30 -13.94 20.18
CA GLU A 30 12.07 -12.69 20.22
C GLU A 30 12.23 -12.06 18.84
N ASP A 31 12.53 -12.89 17.83
CA ASP A 31 12.74 -12.45 16.45
C ASP A 31 11.40 -11.92 15.87
N LEU A 32 10.28 -12.62 16.15
CA LEU A 32 8.93 -12.19 15.77
C LEU A 32 8.47 -10.93 16.49
N ASN A 33 8.75 -10.80 17.79
CA ASN A 33 8.43 -9.60 18.56
C ASN A 33 9.22 -8.38 18.04
N ALA A 34 10.49 -8.57 17.70
CA ALA A 34 11.32 -7.53 17.11
C ALA A 34 10.81 -7.12 15.73
N TRP A 35 10.45 -8.09 14.88
CA TRP A 35 9.79 -7.85 13.60
C TRP A 35 8.49 -7.06 13.77
N GLY A 36 7.59 -7.51 14.65
CA GLY A 36 6.30 -6.85 14.90
C GLY A 36 6.47 -5.40 15.37
N LYS A 37 7.41 -5.14 16.28
CA LYS A 37 7.74 -3.77 16.72
C LYS A 37 8.25 -2.89 15.57
N ARG A 38 9.15 -3.41 14.72
CA ARG A 38 9.67 -2.67 13.56
C ARG A 38 8.57 -2.40 12.53
N SER A 39 7.70 -3.37 12.26
CA SER A 39 6.55 -3.26 11.36
C SER A 39 5.56 -2.19 11.86
N ALA A 40 5.16 -2.27 13.14
CA ALA A 40 4.29 -1.27 13.74
C ALA A 40 4.90 0.15 13.72
N ALA A 41 6.22 0.28 13.92
CA ALA A 41 6.91 1.56 13.86
C ALA A 41 6.97 2.20 12.46
N GLN A 42 6.61 1.46 11.39
CA GLN A 42 6.46 2.04 10.05
C GLN A 42 5.12 2.75 9.86
N LEU A 43 4.05 2.29 10.52
CA LEU A 43 2.70 2.81 10.31
C LEU A 43 2.61 4.33 10.55
N PRO A 44 3.16 4.92 11.62
CA PRO A 44 3.13 6.37 11.80
C PRO A 44 3.86 7.14 10.71
N LYS A 45 4.93 6.57 10.12
CA LYS A 45 5.69 7.21 9.04
C LYS A 45 4.89 7.22 7.74
N ILE A 46 4.26 6.09 7.43
CA ILE A 46 3.38 5.94 6.25
C ILE A 46 2.18 6.88 6.40
N ALA A 47 1.49 6.83 7.55
CA ALA A 47 0.37 7.70 7.86
C ALA A 47 0.75 9.19 7.77
N SER A 48 1.88 9.58 8.37
CA SER A 48 2.34 10.97 8.32
C SER A 48 2.58 11.46 6.89
N ARG A 49 3.12 10.63 6.00
CA ARG A 49 3.32 11.00 4.59
C ARG A 49 1.99 11.25 3.89
N ARG A 50 1.01 10.37 4.07
CA ARG A 50 -0.33 10.52 3.47
C ARG A 50 -1.10 11.70 4.03
N ILE A 51 -1.03 11.92 5.34
CA ILE A 51 -1.62 13.09 6.01
C ILE A 51 -0.99 14.39 5.48
N ARG A 52 0.33 14.42 5.22
CA ARG A 52 0.98 15.59 4.60
C ARG A 52 0.50 15.82 3.18
N ASN A 53 0.32 14.77 2.37
CA ASN A 53 -0.22 14.91 1.02
C ASN A 53 -1.65 15.47 1.06
N LEU A 54 -2.49 14.94 1.96
CA LEU A 54 -3.84 15.44 2.20
C LEU A 54 -3.85 16.89 2.70
N GLY A 55 -2.94 17.23 3.62
CA GLY A 55 -2.76 18.58 4.16
C GLY A 55 -2.26 19.58 3.13
N ALA A 56 -1.38 19.17 2.21
CA ALA A 56 -0.93 19.98 1.09
C ALA A 56 -2.10 20.31 0.14
N LEU A 57 -2.96 19.33 -0.14
CA LEU A 57 -4.18 19.54 -0.91
C LEU A 57 -5.13 20.50 -0.20
N LEU A 58 -5.38 20.27 1.09
CA LEU A 58 -6.17 21.18 1.91
C LEU A 58 -5.58 22.59 1.91
N SER A 59 -4.27 22.75 1.95
CA SER A 59 -3.61 24.06 1.93
C SER A 59 -3.71 24.77 0.59
N ILE A 60 -3.69 24.02 -0.53
CA ILE A 60 -3.94 24.55 -1.88
C ILE A 60 -5.42 24.94 -2.05
N LEU A 61 -6.34 24.18 -1.47
CA LEU A 61 -7.77 24.49 -1.45
C LEU A 61 -8.11 25.61 -0.44
N ALA A 62 -7.31 25.78 0.61
CA ALA A 62 -7.52 26.71 1.73
C ALA A 62 -6.56 27.91 1.74
N SER A 63 -5.82 28.19 0.67
CA SER A 63 -5.06 29.45 0.51
C SER A 63 -5.97 30.67 0.31
N PHE A 64 -7.06 30.75 1.08
CA PHE A 64 -7.90 31.89 1.38
C PHE A 64 -8.28 31.88 2.89
N THR A 65 -7.33 32.22 3.77
CA THR A 65 -7.49 32.62 5.20
C THR A 65 -8.26 31.70 6.19
N GLY A 66 -7.74 31.55 7.41
CA GLY A 66 -8.34 30.74 8.50
C GLY A 66 -9.77 31.12 8.94
N LYS A 67 -10.34 32.23 8.44
CA LYS A 67 -11.77 32.57 8.59
C LYS A 67 -12.67 31.69 7.71
N GLU A 68 -12.19 31.20 6.57
CA GLU A 68 -12.98 30.32 5.68
C GLU A 68 -13.18 28.91 6.23
N LEU A 69 -12.25 28.36 7.00
CA LEU A 69 -12.44 27.05 7.64
C LEU A 69 -13.56 27.13 8.69
N LEU A 70 -13.56 28.16 9.52
CA LEU A 70 -14.63 28.46 10.47
C LEU A 70 -15.97 28.72 9.77
N ASN A 71 -15.94 29.44 8.64
CA ASN A 71 -17.14 29.68 7.83
C ASN A 71 -17.62 28.43 7.08
N SER A 72 -16.73 27.50 6.72
CA SER A 72 -17.09 26.20 6.13
C SER A 72 -17.71 25.27 7.16
N ILE A 73 -17.18 25.24 8.38
CA ILE A 73 -17.76 24.52 9.52
C ILE A 73 -19.13 25.13 9.89
N ARG A 74 -19.27 26.46 9.87
CA ARG A 74 -20.58 27.12 10.04
C ARG A 74 -21.53 26.85 8.87
N ALA A 75 -21.08 26.91 7.62
CA ALA A 75 -21.89 26.62 6.44
C ALA A 75 -22.33 25.15 6.39
N MET A 76 -21.53 24.24 6.98
CA MET A 76 -21.89 22.84 7.23
C MET A 76 -23.03 22.72 8.25
N GLY A 77 -22.96 23.49 9.35
CA GLY A 77 -24.07 23.59 10.31
C GLY A 77 -25.33 24.28 9.75
N GLU A 78 -25.19 25.09 8.70
CA GLU A 78 -26.29 25.88 8.12
C GLU A 78 -26.83 25.34 6.78
N GLY A 79 -26.36 24.18 6.30
CA GLY A 79 -26.82 23.59 5.04
C GLY A 79 -26.47 24.37 3.77
N ARG A 80 -25.50 25.30 3.84
CA ARG A 80 -25.09 26.19 2.73
C ARG A 80 -23.81 25.74 2.03
N LEU A 81 -23.33 24.52 2.32
CA LEU A 81 -22.10 23.96 1.77
C LEU A 81 -22.06 23.93 0.24
N GLY A 82 -23.16 23.59 -0.44
CA GLY A 82 -23.19 23.44 -1.90
C GLY A 82 -22.79 24.71 -2.67
N LYS A 83 -23.15 25.90 -2.16
CA LYS A 83 -22.72 27.18 -2.76
C LYS A 83 -21.27 27.55 -2.45
N HIS A 84 -20.73 27.10 -1.32
CA HIS A 84 -19.36 27.39 -0.91
C HIS A 84 -18.34 26.46 -1.58
N PHE A 85 -18.75 25.22 -1.85
CA PHE A 85 -17.91 24.19 -2.44
C PHE A 85 -18.11 24.00 -3.95
N GLY A 86 -19.17 24.52 -4.59
CA GLY A 86 -19.45 24.29 -6.01
C GLY A 86 -18.26 24.47 -6.98
N ASN A 87 -17.48 25.54 -6.84
CA ASN A 87 -16.28 25.76 -7.68
C ASN A 87 -15.04 24.99 -7.19
N ARG A 88 -14.99 24.58 -5.92
CA ARG A 88 -13.84 23.94 -5.27
C ARG A 88 -13.89 22.42 -5.37
N THR A 89 -15.11 21.87 -5.33
CA THR A 89 -15.44 20.47 -5.63
C THR A 89 -15.12 20.15 -7.07
N ALA A 90 -15.34 21.09 -8.01
CA ALA A 90 -14.89 20.94 -9.40
C ALA A 90 -13.38 20.68 -9.50
N ALA A 91 -12.53 21.45 -8.82
CA ALA A 91 -11.08 21.24 -8.85
C ALA A 91 -10.61 19.92 -8.23
N ALA A 92 -11.26 19.47 -7.14
CA ALA A 92 -10.97 18.17 -6.53
C ALA A 92 -11.43 17.01 -7.42
N ILE A 93 -12.60 17.14 -8.04
CA ILE A 93 -13.16 16.19 -9.01
C ILE A 93 -12.28 16.15 -10.25
N ASP A 94 -11.93 17.29 -10.84
CA ASP A 94 -11.04 17.38 -12.00
C ASP A 94 -9.68 16.76 -11.71
N GLY A 95 -9.11 17.03 -10.52
CA GLY A 95 -7.87 16.40 -10.06
C GLY A 95 -7.99 14.87 -9.93
N SER A 96 -9.15 14.37 -9.49
CA SER A 96 -9.43 12.93 -9.41
C SER A 96 -9.60 12.28 -10.79
N ILE A 97 -10.22 12.99 -11.74
CA ILE A 97 -10.36 12.58 -13.15
C ILE A 97 -8.99 12.56 -13.83
N ASP A 98 -8.17 13.58 -13.60
CA ASP A 98 -6.79 13.64 -14.08
C ASP A 98 -5.95 12.50 -13.51
N ILE A 99 -6.17 12.14 -12.25
CA ILE A 99 -5.51 10.96 -11.65
C ILE A 99 -6.02 9.68 -12.26
N ALA A 100 -7.33 9.51 -12.47
CA ALA A 100 -7.88 8.34 -13.14
C ALA A 100 -7.31 8.19 -14.56
N ASN A 101 -7.21 9.29 -15.30
CA ASN A 101 -6.61 9.32 -16.64
C ASN A 101 -5.09 9.05 -16.60
N ARG A 102 -4.36 9.63 -15.63
CA ARG A 102 -2.93 9.35 -15.42
C ARG A 102 -2.68 7.91 -15.00
N VAL A 103 -3.55 7.32 -14.19
CA VAL A 103 -3.51 5.90 -13.81
C VAL A 103 -3.72 5.03 -15.04
N LYS A 104 -4.71 5.33 -15.89
CA LYS A 104 -4.91 4.62 -17.16
C LYS A 104 -3.67 4.69 -18.07
N SER A 105 -3.05 5.88 -18.18
CA SER A 105 -1.79 6.04 -18.92
C SER A 105 -0.61 5.32 -18.26
N THR A 106 -0.61 5.20 -16.94
CA THR A 106 0.40 4.46 -16.17
C THR A 106 0.24 2.96 -16.41
N VAL A 107 -0.98 2.42 -16.46
CA VAL A 107 -1.25 1.02 -16.84
C VAL A 107 -0.72 0.73 -18.24
N SER A 108 -0.92 1.65 -19.20
CA SER A 108 -0.32 1.53 -20.54
C SER A 108 1.21 1.57 -20.50
N ALA A 109 1.81 2.51 -19.77
CA ALA A 109 3.27 2.60 -19.63
C ALA A 109 3.89 1.37 -18.93
N ILE A 110 3.15 0.75 -18.00
CA ILE A 110 3.52 -0.50 -17.34
C ILE A 110 3.53 -1.65 -18.36
N ALA A 111 2.53 -1.71 -19.25
CA ALA A 111 2.48 -2.67 -20.34
C ALA A 111 3.66 -2.47 -21.33
N ASP A 112 4.01 -1.22 -21.65
CA ASP A 112 5.16 -0.90 -22.51
C ASP A 112 6.50 -1.28 -21.85
N THR A 113 6.62 -1.12 -20.53
CA THR A 113 7.83 -1.49 -19.76
C THR A 113 7.99 -3.01 -19.65
N LEU A 114 6.89 -3.76 -19.55
CA LEU A 114 6.90 -5.23 -19.67
C LEU A 114 7.42 -5.69 -21.03
N TYR A 115 7.02 -4.99 -22.09
CA TYR A 115 7.33 -5.41 -23.45
C TYR A 115 8.79 -5.13 -23.84
N SER A 116 9.37 -4.04 -23.32
CA SER A 116 10.72 -3.57 -23.68
C SER A 116 11.86 -4.30 -22.98
N ASP A 117 11.71 -4.70 -21.71
CA ASP A 117 12.69 -5.55 -21.00
C ASP A 117 12.00 -6.43 -19.93
N PRO A 118 11.33 -7.51 -20.36
CA PRO A 118 10.54 -8.35 -19.47
C PRO A 118 11.40 -9.07 -18.43
N LYS A 119 12.62 -9.48 -18.75
CA LYS A 119 13.43 -10.28 -17.82
C LYS A 119 13.89 -9.48 -16.60
N SER A 120 14.20 -8.20 -16.76
CA SER A 120 14.64 -7.36 -15.63
C SER A 120 13.47 -6.70 -14.89
N ASN A 121 12.32 -6.50 -15.56
CA ASN A 121 11.19 -5.76 -15.00
C ASN A 121 9.97 -6.61 -14.65
N ALA A 122 9.86 -7.87 -15.10
CA ALA A 122 8.62 -8.65 -14.95
C ALA A 122 8.14 -8.78 -13.51
N SER A 123 9.02 -9.04 -12.54
CA SER A 123 8.62 -9.18 -11.14
C SER A 123 8.10 -7.86 -10.55
N GLY A 124 8.77 -6.75 -10.87
CA GLY A 124 8.35 -5.42 -10.45
C GLY A 124 7.04 -4.98 -11.09
N VAL A 125 6.86 -5.27 -12.38
CA VAL A 125 5.62 -4.96 -13.07
C VAL A 125 4.48 -5.85 -12.60
N LEU A 126 4.69 -7.16 -12.47
CA LEU A 126 3.67 -8.07 -11.94
C LEU A 126 3.23 -7.62 -10.55
N ALA A 127 4.17 -7.29 -9.67
CA ALA A 127 3.87 -6.76 -8.35
C ALA A 127 3.04 -5.47 -8.42
N LEU A 128 3.42 -4.54 -9.28
CA LEU A 128 2.69 -3.29 -9.50
C LEU A 128 1.26 -3.52 -10.01
N ALA A 129 1.08 -4.41 -10.98
CA ALA A 129 -0.21 -4.77 -11.55
C ALA A 129 -1.11 -5.50 -10.54
N MET A 130 -0.55 -6.47 -9.80
CA MET A 130 -1.26 -7.17 -8.73
C MET A 130 -1.70 -6.20 -7.63
N GLY A 131 -0.81 -5.29 -7.22
CA GLY A 131 -1.13 -4.25 -6.27
C GLY A 131 -2.27 -3.37 -6.78
N PHE A 132 -2.19 -2.92 -8.04
CA PHE A 132 -3.23 -2.11 -8.65
C PHE A 132 -4.59 -2.81 -8.64
N LEU A 133 -4.65 -4.05 -9.12
CA LEU A 133 -5.90 -4.82 -9.16
C LEU A 133 -6.45 -5.09 -7.77
N ALA A 134 -5.59 -5.41 -6.79
CA ALA A 134 -6.01 -5.57 -5.40
C ALA A 134 -6.53 -4.24 -4.81
N GLY A 135 -5.92 -3.11 -5.17
CA GLY A 135 -6.33 -1.78 -4.72
C GLY A 135 -7.61 -1.28 -5.37
N SER A 136 -7.81 -1.55 -6.66
CA SER A 136 -8.94 -1.03 -7.41
C SER A 136 -10.18 -1.92 -7.41
N GLY A 137 -9.99 -3.25 -7.32
CA GLY A 137 -11.06 -4.23 -7.55
C GLY A 137 -11.24 -4.62 -9.02
N GLY A 138 -10.61 -3.89 -9.94
CA GLY A 138 -10.76 -4.09 -11.38
C GLY A 138 -10.77 -2.78 -12.14
N LEU A 139 -11.25 -2.81 -13.38
CA LEU A 139 -11.41 -1.62 -14.23
C LEU A 139 -12.70 -0.86 -13.93
N ASP A 140 -13.74 -1.56 -13.46
CA ASP A 140 -15.00 -0.96 -13.00
C ASP A 140 -14.91 -0.36 -11.60
N ALA A 141 -13.76 -0.56 -10.94
CA ALA A 141 -13.48 -0.21 -9.55
C ALA A 141 -14.43 -0.83 -8.52
N ASN A 142 -15.09 -1.95 -8.86
CA ASN A 142 -15.91 -2.66 -7.89
C ASN A 142 -15.04 -3.72 -7.19
N GLY A 143 -15.11 -3.79 -5.87
CA GLY A 143 -14.27 -4.67 -5.07
C GLY A 143 -12.93 -4.03 -4.67
N GLY A 144 -11.92 -4.88 -4.47
CA GLY A 144 -10.58 -4.44 -4.06
C GLY A 144 -10.50 -4.05 -2.58
N ILE A 145 -9.42 -3.36 -2.22
CA ILE A 145 -9.12 -3.00 -0.83
C ILE A 145 -10.21 -2.13 -0.22
N PRO A 146 -10.74 -1.08 -0.88
CA PRO A 146 -11.80 -0.25 -0.30
C PRO A 146 -13.08 -1.05 -0.01
N ASP A 147 -13.48 -1.94 -0.90
CA ASP A 147 -14.68 -2.76 -0.72
C ASP A 147 -14.47 -4.02 0.15
N SER A 148 -13.33 -4.12 0.84
CA SER A 148 -13.11 -5.22 1.78
C SER A 148 -14.09 -5.21 2.96
N ASP A 149 -14.73 -4.08 3.25
CA ASP A 149 -15.83 -3.98 4.22
C ASP A 149 -17.04 -4.86 3.84
N LEU A 150 -17.39 -4.93 2.56
CA LEU A 150 -18.45 -5.80 2.02
C LEU A 150 -18.13 -7.28 2.25
N ALA A 151 -16.88 -7.69 1.99
CA ALA A 151 -16.45 -9.08 2.13
C ALA A 151 -16.26 -9.51 3.60
N LEU A 152 -15.96 -8.57 4.50
CA LEU A 152 -15.75 -8.80 5.92
C LEU A 152 -17.04 -8.69 6.75
N GLY A 153 -18.20 -8.45 6.11
CA GLY A 153 -19.49 -8.33 6.79
C GLY A 153 -19.59 -7.10 7.70
N ILE A 154 -18.70 -6.12 7.52
CA ILE A 154 -18.79 -4.81 8.16
C ILE A 154 -19.83 -4.06 7.33
N GLY A 155 -21.10 -4.17 7.73
CA GLY A 155 -22.30 -3.85 6.92
C GLY A 155 -22.48 -2.42 6.39
N TRP A 156 -21.40 -1.63 6.29
CA TRP A 156 -21.39 -0.27 5.77
C TRP A 156 -20.29 -0.14 4.72
N HIS A 157 -20.66 -0.39 3.46
CA HIS A 157 -19.82 -0.10 2.29
C HIS A 157 -19.44 1.38 2.27
N ARG A 158 -18.16 1.72 2.09
CA ARG A 158 -17.67 3.12 2.15
C ARG A 158 -17.53 3.66 3.56
N SER A 159 -16.93 2.86 4.44
CA SER A 159 -16.45 3.37 5.73
C SER A 159 -15.19 4.25 5.57
N PRO A 160 -14.94 5.22 6.46
CA PRO A 160 -13.69 5.98 6.47
C PRO A 160 -12.45 5.11 6.66
N PHE A 161 -12.59 3.91 7.25
CA PHE A 161 -11.47 3.01 7.48
C PHE A 161 -11.00 2.36 6.17
N THR A 162 -11.93 1.96 5.31
CA THR A 162 -11.67 1.25 4.07
C THR A 162 -11.54 2.18 2.86
N HIS A 163 -12.30 3.26 2.82
CA HIS A 163 -12.34 4.19 1.71
C HIS A 163 -11.57 5.49 1.98
N SER A 164 -10.35 5.40 2.51
CA SER A 164 -9.51 6.58 2.75
C SER A 164 -8.02 6.24 2.70
N ILE A 165 -7.18 7.24 2.96
CA ILE A 165 -5.74 7.04 3.17
C ILE A 165 -5.40 6.06 4.31
N ILE A 166 -6.35 5.71 5.18
CA ILE A 166 -6.17 4.71 6.24
C ILE A 166 -5.96 3.33 5.63
N ALA A 167 -6.78 2.92 4.67
CA ALA A 167 -6.63 1.65 3.97
C ALA A 167 -5.26 1.58 3.26
N GLY A 168 -4.88 2.64 2.56
CA GLY A 168 -3.56 2.76 1.94
C GLY A 168 -2.39 2.70 2.94
N THR A 169 -2.60 3.15 4.18
CA THR A 169 -1.61 3.03 5.28
C THR A 169 -1.47 1.60 5.76
N VAL A 170 -2.59 0.93 6.02
CA VAL A 170 -2.62 -0.45 6.54
C VAL A 170 -2.03 -1.41 5.51
N VAL A 171 -2.43 -1.31 4.25
CA VAL A 171 -1.96 -2.20 3.18
C VAL A 171 -0.48 -2.00 2.89
N GLU A 172 0.00 -0.76 2.78
CA GLU A 172 1.43 -0.51 2.61
C GLU A 172 2.23 -1.04 3.81
N GLY A 173 1.73 -0.83 5.03
CA GLY A 173 2.33 -1.38 6.24
C GLY A 173 2.44 -2.91 6.20
N ALA A 174 1.37 -3.59 5.79
CA ALA A 174 1.35 -5.04 5.65
C ALA A 174 2.34 -5.56 4.59
N ILE A 175 2.38 -4.92 3.41
CA ILE A 175 3.33 -5.26 2.34
C ILE A 175 4.78 -5.14 2.83
N LEU A 176 5.11 -4.03 3.51
CA LEU A 176 6.45 -3.82 4.03
C LEU A 176 6.79 -4.77 5.19
N ALA A 177 5.81 -5.10 6.04
CA ALA A 177 5.98 -6.07 7.11
C ALA A 177 6.28 -7.46 6.55
N LEU A 178 5.58 -7.89 5.50
CA LEU A 178 5.84 -9.18 4.83
C LEU A 178 7.25 -9.20 4.20
N ALA A 179 7.67 -8.11 3.57
CA ALA A 179 9.01 -8.00 3.01
C ALA A 179 10.12 -7.99 4.08
N ASP A 180 9.87 -7.45 5.28
CA ASP A 180 10.81 -7.57 6.41
C ASP A 180 10.83 -9.00 6.94
N LEU A 181 9.66 -9.65 7.03
CA LEU A 181 9.52 -11.03 7.51
C LEU A 181 10.29 -12.02 6.64
N THR A 182 10.32 -11.81 5.32
CA THR A 182 11.16 -12.61 4.41
C THR A 182 12.63 -12.63 4.85
N GLY A 183 13.17 -11.49 5.32
CA GLY A 183 14.54 -11.44 5.84
C GLY A 183 14.71 -12.23 7.14
N VAL A 184 13.74 -12.09 8.06
CA VAL A 184 13.73 -12.82 9.34
C VAL A 184 13.67 -14.33 9.12
N ILE A 185 12.87 -14.80 8.15
CA ILE A 185 12.73 -16.22 7.82
C ILE A 185 13.97 -16.73 7.07
N HIS A 186 14.54 -15.94 6.15
CA HIS A 186 15.70 -16.35 5.36
C HIS A 186 16.89 -16.72 6.27
N ASP A 187 17.14 -15.95 7.32
CA ASP A 187 18.18 -16.22 8.32
C ASP A 187 18.01 -17.57 9.06
N LYS A 188 16.85 -18.22 8.93
CA LYS A 188 16.49 -19.48 9.59
C LYS A 188 16.37 -20.66 8.63
N LEU A 189 16.65 -20.45 7.35
CA LEU A 189 16.64 -21.52 6.35
C LEU A 189 17.79 -22.52 6.58
N PRO A 190 17.63 -23.79 6.17
CA PRO A 190 18.71 -24.76 6.26
C PRO A 190 19.92 -24.35 5.40
N PRO A 191 21.16 -24.77 5.72
CA PRO A 191 22.36 -24.39 4.96
C PRO A 191 22.34 -24.74 3.46
N ARG A 192 21.51 -25.72 3.06
CA ARG A 192 21.33 -26.17 1.67
C ARG A 192 19.89 -25.92 1.19
N HIS A 193 19.38 -24.71 1.38
CA HIS A 193 18.05 -24.31 0.91
C HIS A 193 18.02 -24.05 -0.61
N ASP A 194 16.82 -24.02 -1.20
CA ASP A 194 16.65 -23.73 -2.64
C ASP A 194 17.10 -22.28 -2.97
N PRO A 195 17.87 -22.06 -4.07
CA PRO A 195 18.32 -20.71 -4.48
C PRO A 195 17.21 -19.70 -4.75
N PHE A 196 15.95 -20.14 -4.85
CA PHE A 196 14.79 -19.26 -4.86
C PHE A 196 14.77 -18.30 -3.67
N TRP A 197 15.11 -18.76 -2.47
CA TRP A 197 15.05 -17.92 -1.27
C TRP A 197 16.04 -16.76 -1.31
N ASP A 198 17.25 -16.99 -1.83
CA ASP A 198 18.23 -15.93 -2.04
C ASP A 198 17.76 -14.90 -3.07
N LYS A 199 17.14 -15.38 -4.16
CA LYS A 199 16.57 -14.50 -5.19
C LYS A 199 15.40 -13.70 -4.63
N LEU A 200 14.55 -14.31 -3.81
CA LEU A 200 13.45 -13.63 -3.14
C LEU A 200 13.98 -12.59 -2.16
N LEU A 201 14.97 -12.93 -1.33
CA LEU A 201 15.62 -12.00 -0.40
C LEU A 201 16.21 -10.79 -1.14
N ALA A 202 16.89 -11.04 -2.26
CA ALA A 202 17.49 -9.99 -3.09
C ALA A 202 16.45 -9.07 -3.74
N ALA A 203 15.27 -9.60 -4.10
CA ALA A 203 14.23 -8.85 -4.80
C ALA A 203 13.16 -8.22 -3.88
N LYS A 204 13.01 -8.70 -2.63
CA LYS A 204 11.86 -8.41 -1.75
C LYS A 204 11.55 -6.92 -1.61
N ASP A 205 12.55 -6.07 -1.45
CA ASP A 205 12.34 -4.63 -1.23
C ASP A 205 11.82 -3.95 -2.51
N SER A 206 12.33 -4.36 -3.68
CA SER A 206 11.86 -3.84 -4.97
C SER A 206 10.42 -4.28 -5.26
N ILE A 207 10.13 -5.57 -5.02
CA ILE A 207 8.78 -6.15 -5.19
C ILE A 207 7.80 -5.45 -4.25
N ALA A 208 8.15 -5.28 -2.97
CA ALA A 208 7.30 -4.64 -1.98
C ALA A 208 6.99 -3.17 -2.33
N ILE A 209 7.99 -2.41 -2.77
CA ILE A 209 7.77 -1.01 -3.20
C ILE A 209 6.83 -0.97 -4.40
N ARG A 210 7.03 -1.84 -5.40
CA ARG A 210 6.17 -1.89 -6.60
C ARG A 210 4.75 -2.33 -6.26
N LEU A 211 4.60 -3.34 -5.42
CA LEU A 211 3.30 -3.79 -4.92
C LEU A 211 2.57 -2.68 -4.16
N ALA A 212 3.26 -1.97 -3.28
CA ALA A 212 2.67 -0.85 -2.52
C ALA A 212 2.33 0.36 -3.40
N GLN A 213 3.14 0.66 -4.42
CA GLN A 213 2.82 1.64 -5.44
C GLN A 213 1.54 1.26 -6.18
N GLY A 214 1.43 -0.01 -6.59
CA GLY A 214 0.27 -0.55 -7.28
C GLY A 214 -0.98 -0.41 -6.43
N ALA A 215 -0.93 -0.91 -5.19
CA ALA A 215 -2.04 -0.83 -4.25
C ALA A 215 -2.52 0.61 -4.02
N SER A 216 -1.58 1.55 -3.84
CA SER A 216 -1.94 2.96 -3.65
C SER A 216 -2.55 3.58 -4.91
N ALA A 217 -2.04 3.23 -6.11
CA ALA A 217 -2.63 3.68 -7.37
C ALA A 217 -4.02 3.09 -7.60
N GLY A 218 -4.23 1.82 -7.22
CA GLY A 218 -5.53 1.15 -7.29
C GLY A 218 -6.55 1.78 -6.34
N ILE A 219 -6.16 2.05 -5.09
CA ILE A 219 -7.00 2.75 -4.12
C ILE A 219 -7.32 4.17 -4.62
N ALA A 220 -6.33 4.90 -5.15
CA ALA A 220 -6.55 6.22 -5.72
C ALA A 220 -7.58 6.17 -6.87
N TYR A 221 -7.48 5.17 -7.74
CA TYR A 221 -8.45 4.96 -8.83
C TYR A 221 -9.85 4.67 -8.29
N HIS A 222 -9.97 3.74 -7.34
CA HIS A 222 -11.25 3.36 -6.75
C HIS A 222 -11.95 4.55 -6.10
N LEU A 223 -11.24 5.30 -5.25
CA LEU A 223 -11.79 6.49 -4.59
C LEU A 223 -12.12 7.61 -5.60
N GLY A 224 -11.39 7.69 -6.71
CA GLY A 224 -11.73 8.60 -7.81
C GLY A 224 -13.05 8.20 -8.48
N VAL A 225 -13.27 6.92 -8.75
CA VAL A 225 -14.52 6.40 -9.30
C VAL A 225 -15.69 6.69 -8.36
N ASP A 226 -15.53 6.44 -7.06
CA ASP A 226 -16.54 6.76 -6.03
C ASP A 226 -16.80 8.26 -5.89
N ALA A 227 -15.83 9.11 -6.20
CA ALA A 227 -16.02 10.56 -6.20
C ALA A 227 -16.83 11.04 -7.41
N THR A 228 -16.72 10.37 -8.57
CA THR A 228 -17.19 10.94 -9.85
C THR A 228 -18.21 10.09 -10.59
N LEU A 229 -17.93 8.79 -10.80
CA LEU A 229 -18.71 7.92 -11.68
C LEU A 229 -19.73 7.08 -10.90
N GLN A 230 -19.41 6.73 -9.65
CA GLN A 230 -20.27 5.95 -8.77
C GLN A 230 -20.47 6.68 -7.43
N PRO A 231 -21.06 7.89 -7.45
CA PRO A 231 -21.15 8.73 -6.25
C PRO A 231 -21.85 8.03 -5.10
N GLY A 232 -21.18 8.02 -3.95
CA GLY A 232 -21.64 7.41 -2.72
C GLY A 232 -21.56 8.34 -1.52
N VAL A 233 -22.17 7.91 -0.41
CA VAL A 233 -21.97 8.55 0.89
C VAL A 233 -20.99 7.72 1.71
N TYR A 234 -20.15 8.39 2.50
CA TYR A 234 -19.49 7.71 3.61
C TYR A 234 -20.52 7.35 4.67
N HIS A 235 -20.40 6.15 5.21
CA HIS A 235 -21.14 5.74 6.39
C HIS A 235 -20.32 5.98 7.66
N ASP A 236 -20.98 6.00 8.82
CA ASP A 236 -20.37 6.15 10.15
C ASP A 236 -19.57 7.46 10.37
N LEU A 237 -19.84 8.50 9.59
CA LEU A 237 -19.35 9.83 9.91
C LEU A 237 -20.14 10.42 11.10
N PRO A 238 -19.48 11.14 12.02
CA PRO A 238 -20.13 11.72 13.20
C PRO A 238 -21.06 12.90 12.87
N VAL A 239 -21.13 13.29 11.59
CA VAL A 239 -21.94 14.39 11.09
C VAL A 239 -22.59 14.00 9.76
N SER A 240 -23.85 14.39 9.57
CA SER A 240 -24.52 14.29 8.27
C SER A 240 -24.00 15.40 7.35
N MET A 241 -23.77 15.08 6.08
CA MET A 241 -23.30 16.04 5.09
C MET A 241 -23.95 15.76 3.72
N PRO A 242 -24.05 16.77 2.84
CA PRO A 242 -24.60 16.56 1.51
C PRO A 242 -23.69 15.67 0.66
N LEU A 243 -24.24 15.04 -0.38
CA LEU A 243 -23.53 14.09 -1.25
C LEU A 243 -22.22 14.69 -1.81
N GLU A 244 -22.24 15.96 -2.17
CA GLU A 244 -21.08 16.67 -2.72
C GLU A 244 -19.92 16.75 -1.72
N ALA A 245 -20.22 16.81 -0.42
CA ALA A 245 -19.20 16.78 0.62
C ALA A 245 -18.55 15.39 0.73
N HIS A 246 -19.34 14.31 0.63
CA HIS A 246 -18.80 12.94 0.58
C HIS A 246 -17.93 12.72 -0.66
N GLN A 247 -18.40 13.12 -1.85
CA GLN A 247 -17.63 13.05 -3.10
C GLN A 247 -16.31 13.83 -3.00
N THR A 248 -16.35 15.01 -2.39
CA THR A 248 -15.14 15.82 -2.17
C THR A 248 -14.16 15.09 -1.25
N LEU A 249 -14.63 14.44 -0.18
CA LEU A 249 -13.77 13.65 0.70
C LEU A 249 -13.16 12.44 -0.02
N PHE A 250 -13.92 11.70 -0.84
CA PHE A 250 -13.39 10.62 -1.67
C PHE A 250 -12.32 11.15 -2.65
N ALA A 251 -12.61 12.24 -3.36
CA ALA A 251 -11.68 12.88 -4.29
C ALA A 251 -10.39 13.31 -3.60
N MET A 252 -10.47 13.92 -2.41
CA MET A 252 -9.29 14.33 -1.65
C MET A 252 -8.44 13.13 -1.23
N ASN A 253 -9.05 12.03 -0.79
CA ASN A 253 -8.32 10.81 -0.47
C ASN A 253 -7.70 10.18 -1.74
N ALA A 254 -8.43 10.17 -2.85
CA ALA A 254 -7.92 9.71 -4.15
C ALA A 254 -6.66 10.49 -4.56
N VAL A 255 -6.70 11.82 -4.46
CA VAL A 255 -5.56 12.67 -4.80
C VAL A 255 -4.40 12.49 -3.82
N ALA A 256 -4.67 12.37 -2.51
CA ALA A 256 -3.63 12.13 -1.52
C ALA A 256 -2.91 10.79 -1.73
N GLU A 257 -3.65 9.73 -2.08
CA GLU A 257 -3.12 8.42 -2.47
C GLU A 257 -2.30 8.52 -3.77
N GLY A 258 -2.80 9.22 -4.79
CA GLY A 258 -2.10 9.43 -6.05
C GLY A 258 -0.77 10.18 -5.90
N ILE A 259 -0.74 11.23 -5.08
CA ILE A 259 0.51 11.94 -4.72
C ILE A 259 1.48 11.00 -4.00
N ASP A 260 0.97 10.12 -3.13
CA ASP A 260 1.81 9.18 -2.40
C ASP A 260 2.51 8.18 -3.32
N VAL A 261 1.85 7.73 -4.40
CA VAL A 261 2.47 6.90 -5.45
C VAL A 261 3.72 7.59 -6.02
N ALA A 262 3.63 8.89 -6.34
CA ALA A 262 4.75 9.65 -6.89
C ALA A 262 5.90 9.84 -5.88
N HIS A 263 5.59 9.91 -4.59
CA HIS A 263 6.59 10.05 -3.51
C HIS A 263 7.29 8.73 -3.13
N LYS A 264 6.71 7.57 -3.48
CA LYS A 264 7.35 6.26 -3.31
C LYS A 264 8.50 6.11 -4.31
N LYS A 265 9.68 6.66 -4.01
CA LYS A 265 10.89 6.42 -4.82
C LYS A 265 11.38 4.97 -4.68
N THR A 266 11.79 4.39 -5.81
CA THR A 266 12.65 3.20 -5.87
C THR A 266 13.96 3.46 -5.11
N GLY A 267 14.08 3.03 -3.84
CA GLY A 267 15.37 3.00 -3.15
C GLY A 267 15.45 3.47 -1.68
N SER A 268 14.36 3.82 -1.00
CA SER A 268 14.46 4.29 0.40
C SER A 268 14.74 3.18 1.44
N PHE A 269 14.54 1.90 1.11
CA PHE A 269 14.72 0.79 2.07
C PHE A 269 16.19 0.44 2.35
N ARG A 270 17.09 0.76 1.41
CA ARG A 270 18.52 0.39 1.47
C ARG A 270 19.27 1.02 2.64
N LYS A 271 18.81 2.16 3.18
CA LYS A 271 19.53 2.92 4.21
C LYS A 271 19.33 2.42 5.64
N SER A 272 18.22 1.76 5.95
CA SER A 272 17.92 1.31 7.32
C SER A 272 18.54 -0.07 7.62
N CYS A 273 18.46 -1.01 6.67
CA CYS A 273 19.03 -2.36 6.86
C CYS A 273 20.58 -2.34 6.85
N CYS A 274 21.20 -1.57 5.95
CA CYS A 274 22.66 -1.41 5.92
C CYS A 274 23.24 -0.72 7.17
N ARG A 275 22.48 0.12 7.89
CA ARG A 275 22.95 0.73 9.15
C ARG A 275 22.92 -0.24 10.33
N LEU A 276 21.94 -1.14 10.37
CA LEU A 276 21.81 -2.11 11.46
C LEU A 276 22.85 -3.23 11.31
N ILE A 277 23.08 -3.71 10.10
CA ILE A 277 24.11 -4.73 9.81
C ILE A 277 25.53 -4.18 10.04
N ARG A 278 25.82 -2.92 9.66
CA ARG A 278 27.10 -2.27 10.00
C ARG A 278 27.32 -2.06 11.50
N ARG A 279 26.26 -1.81 12.29
CA ARG A 279 26.40 -1.68 13.74
C ARG A 279 26.68 -3.01 14.44
N ILE A 280 26.10 -4.11 13.97
CA ILE A 280 26.34 -5.44 14.52
C ILE A 280 27.75 -5.94 14.17
N THR A 281 28.23 -5.70 12.94
CA THR A 281 29.60 -6.08 12.54
C THR A 281 30.70 -5.23 13.20
N LEU A 282 30.44 -3.95 13.50
CA LEU A 282 31.41 -3.09 14.20
C LEU A 282 31.51 -3.40 15.70
N TRP A 283 30.43 -3.87 16.35
CA TRP A 283 30.48 -4.30 17.75
C TRP A 283 31.12 -5.68 17.94
N GLY A 284 30.97 -6.60 16.97
CA GLY A 284 31.63 -7.91 17.01
C GLY A 284 33.16 -7.87 16.85
N PHE A 285 33.71 -6.81 16.24
CA PHE A 285 35.16 -6.67 16.01
C PHE A 285 35.91 -5.96 17.15
N GLN A 286 35.22 -5.27 18.06
CA GLN A 286 35.84 -4.63 19.24
C GLN A 286 35.88 -5.53 20.48
N ALA A 287 35.21 -6.68 20.48
CA ALA A 287 35.23 -7.63 21.59
C ALA A 287 36.34 -8.71 21.48
N TYR A 288 37.21 -8.62 20.46
CA TYR A 288 38.30 -9.57 20.20
C TYR A 288 39.63 -8.86 19.84
N ARG A 289 39.95 -7.78 20.55
CA ARG A 289 41.30 -7.21 20.61
C ARG A 289 41.66 -6.83 22.03
#